data_AF-A0A160F501-F1
#
_entry.id   AF-A0A160F501-F1
#
_cell.length_a   1.000
_cell.length_b   1.000
_cell.length_c   1.000
_cell.angle_alpha   90.00
_cell.angle_beta   90.00
_cell.angle_gamma   90.00
#
_symmetry.space_group_name_H-M   'P 1'
#
loop_
_entity.id
_entity.type
_entity.pdbx_description
1 polymer ?
#
loop_
_entity_poly.entity_id
_entity_poly.type
_entity_poly.pdbx_seq_one_letter_code
_entity_poly.pdbx_strand_id
1 'polypeptide(L)'
;MVSFFQKMLKKQDLCQKNANAFSFQPTTFSFTMKAVFINGSARKVWPMLSLFKDSLLNIFFLFLPVFVLPLWLEERNVLEQLKKLLTVVSILLAMFLCITFPINVGNSHVYDLHQVLLWMGSLYYGPVASLFLSVLTISYYAVFGKGEWMVVVLSSLVVMFISILLMKPFLSLTPKQRVLLLFSLAAFSGLLTFSLSGIPLTWFSCGIVYFVIQPLSAAIACYLKEIMEQTIGLRKRLMRAEKMEVVSHLAASISHEVRNPLTAARGFM
;
A
#
# COMPACT_ATOMS: atom_id res chain seq x y z
N MET A 1 17.06 5.31 18.30
CA MET A 1 15.65 4.89 18.14
C MET A 1 15.02 4.38 19.45
N VAL A 2 15.71 3.53 20.23
CA VAL A 2 15.24 3.02 21.54
C VAL A 2 15.04 4.13 22.60
N SER A 3 15.93 5.13 22.65
CA SER A 3 15.83 6.27 23.59
C SER A 3 14.60 7.17 23.36
N PHE A 4 14.12 7.28 22.12
CA PHE A 4 12.92 8.06 21.79
C PHE A 4 11.64 7.32 22.20
N PHE A 5 11.64 5.99 22.07
CA PHE A 5 10.56 5.11 22.53
C PHE A 5 10.41 5.10 24.06
N GLN A 6 11.53 5.10 24.80
CA GLN A 6 11.51 5.17 26.27
C GLN A 6 10.98 6.52 26.80
N LYS A 7 11.26 7.63 26.09
CA LYS A 7 10.71 8.95 26.44
C LYS A 7 9.20 9.06 26.19
N MET A 8 8.66 8.34 25.21
CA MET A 8 7.22 8.29 24.91
C MET A 8 6.44 7.45 25.94
N LEU A 9 6.98 6.29 26.34
CA LEU A 9 6.37 5.43 27.37
C LEU A 9 6.31 6.14 28.74
N LYS A 10 7.38 6.85 29.13
CA LYS A 10 7.43 7.59 30.40
C LYS A 10 6.45 8.77 30.46
N LYS A 11 6.03 9.31 29.30
CA LYS A 11 5.06 10.40 29.20
C LYS A 11 3.61 9.91 29.30
N GLN A 12 3.33 8.66 28.89
CA GLN A 12 2.02 8.01 29.08
C GLN A 12 1.76 7.65 30.55
N ASP A 13 2.75 7.12 31.28
CA ASP A 13 2.59 6.77 32.70
C ASP A 13 2.32 8.00 33.60
N LEU A 14 2.90 9.16 33.27
CA LEU A 14 2.66 10.43 33.99
C LEU A 14 1.25 11.00 33.75
N CYS A 15 0.68 10.82 32.56
CA CYS A 15 -0.71 11.19 32.28
C CYS A 15 -1.70 10.28 33.03
N GLN A 16 -1.35 9.01 33.23
CA GLN A 16 -2.22 8.03 33.90
C GLN A 16 -2.17 8.16 35.43
N LYS A 17 -1.02 8.55 36.02
CA LYS A 17 -0.91 8.86 37.45
C LYS A 17 -1.66 10.13 37.87
N ASN A 18 -1.70 11.16 37.02
CA ASN A 18 -2.44 12.39 37.32
C ASN A 18 -3.97 12.26 37.19
N ALA A 19 -4.47 11.24 36.48
CA ALA A 19 -5.91 10.99 36.35
C ALA A 19 -6.52 10.28 37.58
N ASN A 20 -5.70 9.62 38.41
CA ASN A 20 -6.18 8.81 39.54
C ASN A 20 -6.19 9.55 40.89
N ALA A 21 -5.88 10.85 40.91
CA ALA A 21 -5.75 11.63 42.16
C ALA A 21 -6.95 12.53 42.51
N PHE A 22 -8.09 12.45 41.78
CA PHE A 22 -9.25 13.30 42.05
C PHE A 22 -10.47 12.48 42.51
N SER A 23 -10.61 12.33 43.82
CA SER A 23 -11.80 11.79 44.49
C SER A 23 -12.27 12.73 45.61
N PHE A 24 -13.58 13.07 45.60
CA PHE A 24 -14.42 13.70 46.65
C PHE A 24 -14.17 15.21 46.92
N GLN A 25 -15.13 16.14 47.11
CA GLN A 25 -16.58 16.16 47.44
C GLN A 25 -17.22 17.53 47.02
N PRO A 26 -18.51 17.86 47.26
CA PRO A 26 -19.35 18.62 46.33
C PRO A 26 -19.59 20.08 46.75
N THR A 27 -19.91 20.99 45.82
CA THR A 27 -20.83 22.13 46.05
C THR A 27 -20.99 22.96 44.78
N THR A 28 -22.18 23.56 44.62
CA THR A 28 -22.57 24.57 43.63
C THR A 28 -22.98 24.07 42.23
N PHE A 29 -24.20 23.54 42.20
CA PHE A 29 -25.27 23.90 41.25
C PHE A 29 -24.97 25.14 40.38
N SER A 30 -24.64 24.95 39.10
CA SER A 30 -25.04 25.79 37.94
C SER A 30 -24.28 25.43 36.64
N PHE A 31 -23.98 24.16 36.38
CA PHE A 31 -23.32 23.76 35.12
C PHE A 31 -23.80 22.41 34.54
N THR A 32 -24.94 21.90 35.00
CA THR A 32 -25.44 20.56 34.63
C THR A 32 -26.36 20.50 33.41
N MET A 33 -26.62 21.61 32.70
CA MET A 33 -27.43 21.58 31.47
C MET A 33 -26.65 21.72 30.15
N LYS A 34 -25.35 22.04 30.17
CA LYS A 34 -24.51 22.01 28.94
C LYS A 34 -23.69 20.74 28.76
N ALA A 35 -23.53 19.93 29.80
CA ALA A 35 -22.71 18.71 29.76
C ALA A 35 -23.47 17.44 29.34
N VAL A 36 -24.81 17.45 29.35
CA VAL A 36 -25.63 16.28 28.98
C VAL A 36 -25.85 16.19 27.46
N PHE A 37 -25.96 17.32 26.75
CA PHE A 37 -26.20 17.32 25.30
C PHE A 37 -24.95 17.15 24.43
N ILE A 38 -23.74 17.41 24.95
CA ILE A 38 -22.48 17.23 24.19
C ILE A 38 -21.91 15.81 24.34
N ASN A 39 -22.40 15.03 25.32
CA ASN A 39 -21.83 13.72 25.65
C ASN A 39 -22.26 12.57 24.71
N GLY A 40 -23.33 12.73 23.94
CA GLY A 40 -23.82 11.71 23.01
C GLY A 40 -23.06 11.67 21.67
N SER A 41 -22.64 12.83 21.17
CA SER A 41 -21.95 12.93 19.87
C SER A 41 -20.43 12.86 20.03
N ALA A 42 -19.85 13.56 21.03
CA ALA A 42 -18.40 13.57 21.23
C ALA A 42 -17.84 12.17 21.53
N ARG A 43 -18.54 11.34 22.33
CA ARG A 43 -18.06 10.01 22.74
C ARG A 43 -17.94 8.99 21.58
N LYS A 44 -18.69 9.19 20.48
CA LYS A 44 -18.57 8.40 19.23
C LYS A 44 -17.56 8.99 18.23
N VAL A 45 -17.27 10.30 18.31
CA VAL A 45 -16.37 11.00 17.38
C VAL A 45 -14.89 10.68 17.67
N TRP A 46 -14.49 10.53 18.93
CA TRP A 46 -13.11 10.17 19.30
C TRP A 46 -12.62 8.83 18.70
N PRO A 47 -13.37 7.71 18.77
CA PRO A 47 -12.94 6.47 18.14
C PRO A 47 -12.94 6.54 16.61
N MET A 48 -13.86 7.29 15.99
CA MET A 48 -13.87 7.47 14.54
C MET A 48 -12.65 8.24 14.03
N LEU A 49 -12.21 9.27 14.76
CA LEU A 49 -11.03 10.05 14.37
C LEU A 49 -9.73 9.24 14.47
N SER A 50 -9.59 8.39 15.50
CA SER A 50 -8.43 7.48 15.59
C SER A 50 -8.43 6.46 14.45
N LEU A 51 -9.59 5.88 14.12
CA LEU A 51 -9.70 4.94 13.00
C LEU A 51 -9.31 5.57 11.66
N PHE A 52 -9.73 6.82 11.42
CA PHE A 52 -9.36 7.54 10.21
C PHE A 52 -7.85 7.81 10.14
N LYS A 53 -7.25 8.23 11.25
CA LYS A 53 -5.80 8.48 11.35
C LYS A 53 -4.99 7.22 11.08
N ASP A 54 -5.37 6.10 11.70
CA ASP A 54 -4.67 4.82 11.56
C ASP A 54 -4.84 4.26 10.13
N SER A 55 -6.03 4.42 9.54
CA SER A 55 -6.28 4.07 8.14
C SER A 55 -5.43 4.88 7.17
N LEU A 56 -5.33 6.20 7.39
CA LEU A 56 -4.54 7.10 6.56
C LEU A 56 -3.05 6.75 6.62
N LEU A 57 -2.56 6.38 7.80
CA LEU A 57 -1.18 5.92 7.98
C LEU A 57 -0.90 4.63 7.19
N ASN A 58 -1.80 3.66 7.22
CA ASN A 58 -1.66 2.43 6.45
C ASN A 58 -1.73 2.65 4.93
N ILE A 59 -2.60 3.56 4.49
CA ILE A 59 -2.65 3.99 3.08
C ILE A 59 -1.34 4.67 2.67
N PHE A 60 -0.73 5.47 3.55
CA PHE A 60 0.58 6.08 3.29
C PHE A 60 1.68 5.03 3.08
N PHE A 61 1.74 4.02 3.94
CA PHE A 61 2.70 2.92 3.77
C PHE A 61 2.46 2.10 2.51
N LEU A 62 1.20 1.90 2.10
CA LEU A 62 0.84 1.26 0.83
C LEU A 62 1.37 2.04 -0.38
N PHE A 63 1.31 3.39 -0.35
CA PHE A 63 1.75 4.21 -1.49
C PHE A 63 3.28 4.30 -1.64
N LEU A 64 4.05 4.16 -0.57
CA LEU A 64 5.51 4.25 -0.61
C LEU A 64 6.14 3.33 -1.68
N PRO A 65 5.93 2.00 -1.67
CA PRO A 65 6.53 1.11 -2.66
C PRO A 65 5.90 1.24 -4.05
N VAL A 66 4.65 1.70 -4.14
CA VAL A 66 3.91 1.83 -5.41
C VAL A 66 4.34 3.09 -6.18
N PHE A 67 4.64 4.18 -5.48
CA PHE A 67 4.88 5.48 -6.09
C PHE A 67 6.34 5.93 -5.98
N VAL A 68 6.90 5.97 -4.77
CA VAL A 68 8.20 6.61 -4.51
C VAL A 68 9.33 5.81 -5.17
N LEU A 69 9.28 4.48 -5.07
CA LEU A 69 10.38 3.65 -5.57
C LEU A 69 10.47 3.54 -7.08
N PRO A 70 9.37 3.36 -7.85
CA PRO A 70 9.45 3.42 -9.30
C PRO A 70 9.99 4.75 -9.80
N LEU A 71 9.63 5.87 -9.17
CA LEU A 71 10.18 7.20 -9.50
C LEU A 71 11.68 7.27 -9.25
N TRP A 72 12.12 6.84 -8.05
CA TRP A 72 13.54 6.88 -7.69
C TRP A 72 14.41 5.91 -8.51
N LEU A 73 13.87 4.74 -8.84
CA LEU A 73 14.53 3.74 -9.69
C LEU A 73 14.56 4.13 -11.17
N GLU A 74 13.68 5.02 -11.62
CA GLU A 74 13.70 5.48 -13.02
C GLU A 74 14.81 6.49 -13.25
N GLU A 75 15.16 7.32 -12.27
CA GLU A 75 16.30 8.24 -12.35
C GLU A 75 17.64 7.51 -12.38
N ARG A 76 17.74 6.36 -11.71
CA ARG A 76 18.97 5.56 -11.69
C ARG A 76 18.90 4.48 -12.76
N ASN A 77 19.83 4.51 -13.72
CA ASN A 77 19.91 3.55 -14.83
C ASN A 77 20.37 2.15 -14.36
N VAL A 78 19.65 1.56 -13.40
CA VAL A 78 19.94 0.28 -12.74
C VAL A 78 19.42 -0.89 -13.59
N LEU A 79 20.08 -2.04 -13.50
CA LEU A 79 19.63 -3.31 -14.10
C LEU A 79 18.18 -3.66 -13.71
N GLU A 80 17.39 -4.15 -14.66
CA GLU A 80 15.96 -4.46 -14.45
C GLU A 80 15.72 -5.51 -13.36
N GLN A 81 16.61 -6.51 -13.23
CA GLN A 81 16.52 -7.53 -12.18
C GLN A 81 16.67 -6.94 -10.77
N LEU A 82 17.61 -6.00 -10.60
CA LEU A 82 17.81 -5.31 -9.33
C LEU A 82 16.65 -4.37 -9.03
N LYS A 83 16.09 -3.69 -10.04
CA LYS A 83 14.85 -2.89 -9.88
C LYS A 83 13.73 -3.76 -9.31
N LYS A 84 13.48 -4.93 -9.91
CA LYS A 84 12.46 -5.87 -9.45
C LYS A 84 12.71 -6.33 -8.01
N LEU A 85 13.95 -6.69 -7.66
CA LEU A 85 14.31 -7.11 -6.31
C LEU A 85 14.08 -6.00 -5.28
N LEU A 86 14.58 -4.79 -5.56
CA LEU A 86 14.40 -3.61 -4.69
C LEU A 86 12.92 -3.31 -4.46
N THR A 87 12.09 -3.41 -5.50
CA THR A 87 10.64 -3.22 -5.35
C THR A 87 10.01 -4.31 -4.47
N VAL A 88 10.36 -5.58 -4.62
CA VAL A 88 9.82 -6.65 -3.76
C VAL A 88 10.23 -6.44 -2.30
N VAL A 89 11.51 -6.14 -2.04
CA VAL A 89 12.02 -5.87 -0.69
C VAL A 89 11.28 -4.70 -0.05
N SER A 90 10.98 -3.66 -0.82
CA SER A 90 10.22 -2.53 -0.31
C SER A 90 8.76 -2.83 0.02
N ILE A 91 8.11 -3.70 -0.76
CA ILE A 91 6.73 -4.13 -0.49
C ILE A 91 6.71 -4.97 0.79
N LEU A 92 7.71 -5.83 1.00
CA LEU A 92 7.89 -6.57 2.25
C LEU A 92 8.05 -5.63 3.44
N LEU A 93 8.90 -4.60 3.31
CA LEU A 93 9.10 -3.61 4.36
C LEU A 93 7.82 -2.81 4.64
N ALA A 94 7.13 -2.33 3.62
CA ALA A 94 5.85 -1.63 3.77
C ALA A 94 4.77 -2.51 4.42
N MET A 95 4.69 -3.78 4.05
CA MET A 95 3.80 -4.76 4.67
C MET A 95 4.12 -4.95 6.16
N PHE A 96 5.39 -5.09 6.51
CA PHE A 96 5.80 -5.18 7.90
C PHE A 96 5.40 -3.94 8.72
N LEU A 97 5.53 -2.75 8.14
CA LEU A 97 5.06 -1.51 8.77
C LEU A 97 3.54 -1.49 8.94
N CYS A 98 2.77 -1.93 7.93
CA CYS A 98 1.31 -2.00 8.03
C CYS A 98 0.83 -2.92 9.15
N ILE A 99 1.47 -4.09 9.32
CA ILE A 99 1.10 -5.03 10.38
C ILE A 99 1.54 -4.49 11.76
N THR A 100 2.65 -3.75 11.81
CA THR A 100 3.15 -3.14 13.07
C THR A 100 2.27 -1.98 13.55
N PHE A 101 1.63 -1.26 12.62
CA PHE A 101 0.72 -0.14 12.91
C PHE A 101 -0.71 -0.48 12.49
N PRO A 102 -1.38 -1.39 13.22
CA PRO A 102 -2.69 -1.83 12.83
C PRO A 102 -3.80 -0.81 13.11
N ILE A 103 -4.92 -0.95 12.42
CA ILE A 103 -6.14 -0.17 12.69
C ILE A 103 -6.87 -0.86 13.84
N ASN A 104 -6.77 -0.29 15.04
CA ASN A 104 -7.40 -0.87 16.22
C ASN A 104 -8.88 -0.51 16.28
N VAL A 105 -9.74 -1.49 16.01
CA VAL A 105 -11.19 -1.37 16.14
C VAL A 105 -11.63 -2.05 17.44
N GLY A 106 -11.41 -1.37 18.58
CA GLY A 106 -11.79 -1.89 19.90
C GLY A 106 -10.89 -3.03 20.41
N ASN A 107 -11.33 -3.71 21.47
CA ASN A 107 -10.47 -4.56 22.31
C ASN A 107 -10.13 -5.96 21.76
N SER A 108 -10.71 -6.41 20.64
CA SER A 108 -10.50 -7.80 20.17
C SER A 108 -10.24 -8.00 18.68
N HIS A 109 -10.55 -7.03 17.81
CA HIS A 109 -10.40 -7.20 16.36
C HIS A 109 -9.42 -6.17 15.79
N VAL A 110 -8.41 -6.69 15.11
CA VAL A 110 -7.32 -5.94 14.51
C VAL A 110 -7.49 -6.03 13.00
N TYR A 111 -7.65 -4.88 12.35
CA TYR A 111 -7.83 -4.81 10.90
C TYR A 111 -6.67 -4.07 10.26
N ASP A 112 -6.12 -4.64 9.20
CA ASP A 112 -4.98 -4.07 8.49
C ASP A 112 -5.22 -4.08 6.98
N LEU A 113 -4.53 -3.18 6.29
CA LEU A 113 -4.50 -3.14 4.81
C LEU A 113 -3.40 -4.04 4.21
N HIS A 114 -2.75 -4.90 5.01
CA HIS A 114 -1.66 -5.76 4.54
C HIS A 114 -2.11 -6.71 3.41
N GLN A 115 -3.38 -7.13 3.40
CA GLN A 115 -3.94 -7.97 2.33
C GLN A 115 -3.84 -7.29 0.96
N VAL A 116 -3.93 -5.96 0.88
CA VAL A 116 -3.77 -5.20 -0.37
C VAL A 116 -2.33 -5.30 -0.88
N LEU A 117 -1.34 -5.15 0.01
CA LEU A 117 0.08 -5.32 -0.32
C LEU A 117 0.38 -6.76 -0.76
N LEU A 118 -0.32 -7.75 -0.18
CA LEU A 118 -0.17 -9.15 -0.55
C LEU A 118 -0.71 -9.41 -1.96
N TRP A 119 -1.89 -8.89 -2.30
CA TRP A 119 -2.43 -8.94 -3.67
C TRP A 119 -1.51 -8.27 -4.68
N MET A 120 -1.10 -7.02 -4.41
CA MET A 120 -0.21 -6.25 -5.28
C MET A 120 1.15 -6.94 -5.47
N GLY A 121 1.76 -7.39 -4.37
CA GLY A 121 3.04 -8.07 -4.39
C GLY A 121 3.01 -9.39 -5.14
N SER A 122 1.96 -10.18 -4.94
CA SER A 122 1.84 -11.51 -5.53
C SER A 122 1.53 -11.47 -7.02
N LEU A 123 0.55 -10.66 -7.44
CA LEU A 123 0.10 -10.62 -8.83
C LEU A 123 1.11 -9.95 -9.77
N TYR A 124 1.81 -8.90 -9.31
CA TYR A 124 2.76 -8.17 -10.16
C TYR A 124 4.17 -8.77 -10.16
N TYR A 125 4.66 -9.29 -9.02
CA TYR A 125 6.09 -9.64 -8.88
C TYR A 125 6.36 -11.16 -8.93
N GLY A 126 5.32 -11.99 -8.82
CA GLY A 126 5.36 -13.42 -9.08
C GLY A 126 5.17 -14.32 -7.86
N PRO A 127 5.19 -15.66 -8.04
CA PRO A 127 4.83 -16.61 -6.99
C PRO A 127 5.86 -16.63 -5.86
N VAL A 128 7.13 -16.41 -6.17
CA VAL A 128 8.21 -16.29 -5.17
C VAL A 128 7.95 -15.11 -4.24
N ALA A 129 7.54 -13.95 -4.78
CA ALA A 129 7.18 -12.80 -3.96
C ALA A 129 5.96 -13.10 -3.08
N SER A 130 4.96 -13.81 -3.62
CA SER A 130 3.77 -14.25 -2.86
C SER A 130 4.14 -15.10 -1.65
N LEU A 131 5.03 -16.08 -1.81
CA LEU A 131 5.53 -16.93 -0.73
C LEU A 131 6.24 -16.11 0.36
N PHE A 132 7.12 -15.18 -0.01
CA PHE A 132 7.81 -14.36 0.99
C PHE A 132 6.85 -13.45 1.76
N LEU A 133 5.86 -12.85 1.09
CA LEU A 133 4.87 -11.97 1.71
C LEU A 133 3.93 -12.73 2.66
N SER A 134 3.50 -13.93 2.28
CA SER A 134 2.66 -14.77 3.14
C SER A 134 3.42 -15.30 4.35
N VAL A 135 4.66 -15.78 4.17
CA VAL A 135 5.52 -16.23 5.27
C VAL A 135 5.81 -15.09 6.25
N LEU A 136 6.06 -13.87 5.77
CA LEU A 136 6.25 -12.70 6.64
C LEU A 136 5.00 -12.42 7.48
N THR A 137 3.82 -12.46 6.87
CA THR A 137 2.56 -12.22 7.58
C THR A 137 2.31 -13.30 8.63
N ILE A 138 2.44 -14.58 8.26
CA ILE A 138 2.21 -15.71 9.16
C ILE A 138 3.21 -15.71 10.32
N SER A 139 4.50 -15.50 10.04
CA SER A 139 5.54 -15.46 11.09
C SER A 139 5.34 -14.31 12.08
N TYR A 140 4.93 -13.13 11.61
CA TYR A 140 4.62 -12.01 12.49
C TYR A 140 3.48 -12.37 13.47
N TYR A 141 2.35 -12.85 12.94
CA TYR A 141 1.19 -13.18 13.76
C TYR A 141 1.44 -14.38 14.69
N ALA A 142 2.28 -15.34 14.28
CA ALA A 142 2.69 -16.46 15.13
C ALA A 142 3.54 -16.02 16.33
N VAL A 143 4.40 -14.99 16.19
CA VAL A 143 5.27 -14.50 17.26
C VAL A 143 4.55 -13.56 18.22
N PHE A 144 3.72 -12.65 17.70
CA PHE A 144 3.13 -11.58 18.51
C PHE A 144 1.84 -11.96 19.22
N GLY A 145 1.15 -13.01 18.79
CA GLY A 145 0.04 -13.58 19.54
C GLY A 145 -1.06 -12.56 19.93
N LYS A 146 -1.49 -11.69 19.00
CA LYS A 146 -2.61 -10.74 19.22
C LYS A 146 -3.76 -10.92 18.23
N GLY A 147 -4.98 -11.12 18.74
CA GLY A 147 -6.22 -11.23 17.94
C GLY A 147 -6.58 -12.65 17.44
N GLU A 148 -7.36 -12.72 16.35
CA GLU A 148 -7.82 -13.96 15.72
C GLU A 148 -6.77 -14.47 14.70
N TRP A 149 -5.63 -14.98 15.17
CA TRP A 149 -4.49 -15.32 14.28
C TRP A 149 -4.87 -16.37 13.25
N MET A 150 -5.78 -17.28 13.59
CA MET A 150 -6.31 -18.29 12.66
C MET A 150 -6.98 -17.67 11.44
N VAL A 151 -7.74 -16.58 11.61
CA VAL A 151 -8.43 -15.88 10.52
C VAL A 151 -7.42 -15.22 9.58
N VAL A 152 -6.37 -14.61 10.13
CA VAL A 152 -5.30 -13.95 9.35
C VAL A 152 -4.46 -14.98 8.59
N VAL A 153 -4.09 -16.09 9.24
CA VAL A 153 -3.34 -17.17 8.60
C VAL A 153 -4.17 -17.81 7.48
N LEU A 154 -5.44 -18.12 7.73
CA LEU A 154 -6.29 -18.74 6.71
C LEU A 154 -6.54 -17.79 5.53
N SER A 155 -6.86 -16.53 5.79
CA SER A 155 -7.08 -15.54 4.74
C SER A 155 -5.82 -15.28 3.90
N SER A 156 -4.63 -15.16 4.52
CA SER A 156 -3.37 -14.99 3.79
C SER A 156 -3.00 -16.20 2.94
N LEU A 157 -3.25 -17.43 3.41
CA LEU A 157 -3.07 -18.65 2.61
C LEU A 157 -4.02 -18.71 1.41
N VAL A 158 -5.29 -18.35 1.60
CA VAL A 158 -6.28 -18.27 0.51
C VAL A 158 -5.85 -17.23 -0.53
N VAL A 159 -5.44 -16.04 -0.09
CA VAL A 159 -4.95 -15.00 -1.01
C VAL A 159 -3.71 -15.45 -1.77
N MET A 160 -2.75 -16.10 -1.11
CA MET A 160 -1.56 -16.66 -1.75
C MET A 160 -1.94 -17.68 -2.83
N PHE A 161 -2.82 -18.63 -2.50
CA PHE A 161 -3.25 -19.67 -3.44
C PHE A 161 -3.96 -19.07 -4.66
N ILE A 162 -4.94 -18.18 -4.44
CA ILE A 162 -5.68 -17.52 -5.52
C ILE A 162 -4.74 -16.65 -6.36
N SER A 163 -3.81 -15.91 -5.74
CA SER A 163 -2.85 -15.06 -6.46
C SER A 163 -1.96 -15.86 -7.41
N ILE A 164 -1.47 -17.03 -6.97
CA ILE A 164 -0.61 -17.89 -7.80
C ILE A 164 -1.39 -18.41 -9.01
N LEU A 165 -2.67 -18.79 -8.83
CA LEU A 165 -3.52 -19.25 -9.93
C LEU A 165 -3.86 -18.13 -10.92
N LEU A 166 -4.19 -16.94 -10.42
CA LEU A 166 -4.64 -15.80 -11.24
C LEU A 166 -3.49 -14.99 -11.85
N MET A 167 -2.23 -15.22 -11.47
CA MET A 167 -1.09 -14.44 -11.95
C MET A 167 -0.97 -14.42 -13.49
N LYS A 168 -1.04 -15.58 -14.14
CA LYS A 168 -0.90 -15.70 -15.61
C LYS A 168 -2.01 -14.95 -16.36
N PRO A 169 -3.31 -15.17 -16.08
CA PRO A 169 -4.36 -14.42 -16.75
C PRO A 169 -4.29 -12.94 -16.40
N PHE A 170 -3.96 -12.57 -15.16
CA PHE A 170 -3.89 -11.16 -14.73
C PHE A 170 -2.92 -10.33 -15.57
N LEU A 171 -1.73 -10.86 -15.87
CA LEU A 171 -0.73 -10.15 -16.69
C LEU A 171 -1.17 -9.97 -18.15
N SER A 172 -2.10 -10.79 -18.65
CA SER A 172 -2.65 -10.65 -20.01
C SER A 172 -3.79 -9.64 -20.12
N LEU A 173 -4.37 -9.21 -18.99
CA LEU A 173 -5.51 -8.29 -18.96
C LEU A 173 -5.11 -6.84 -19.27
N THR A 174 -6.09 -6.08 -19.75
CA THR A 174 -5.95 -4.63 -19.90
C THR A 174 -5.84 -3.93 -18.53
N PRO A 175 -5.21 -2.74 -18.43
CA PRO A 175 -5.03 -2.03 -17.17
C PRO A 175 -6.36 -1.79 -16.43
N LYS A 176 -7.44 -1.44 -17.16
CA LYS A 176 -8.78 -1.25 -16.58
C LYS A 176 -9.34 -2.54 -15.96
N GLN A 177 -9.16 -3.67 -16.66
CA GLN A 177 -9.59 -4.98 -16.17
C GLN A 177 -8.76 -5.44 -14.96
N ARG A 178 -7.46 -5.12 -14.93
CA ARG A 178 -6.59 -5.40 -13.77
C ARG A 178 -7.06 -4.67 -12.52
N VAL A 179 -7.39 -3.37 -12.63
CA VAL A 179 -7.95 -2.60 -11.51
C VAL A 179 -9.26 -3.22 -11.02
N LEU A 180 -10.17 -3.56 -11.94
CA LEU A 180 -11.46 -4.17 -11.59
C LEU A 180 -11.30 -5.53 -10.91
N LEU A 181 -10.38 -6.37 -11.40
CA LEU A 181 -10.09 -7.67 -10.83
C LEU A 181 -9.47 -7.54 -9.43
N LEU A 182 -8.50 -6.64 -9.24
CA LEU A 182 -7.91 -6.38 -7.92
C LEU A 182 -8.93 -5.82 -6.92
N PHE A 183 -9.83 -4.94 -7.36
CA PHE A 183 -10.95 -4.47 -6.55
C PHE A 183 -11.85 -5.63 -6.10
N SER A 184 -12.21 -6.52 -7.03
CA SER A 184 -13.03 -7.70 -6.73
C SER A 184 -12.33 -8.67 -5.77
N LEU A 185 -11.04 -8.92 -5.96
CA LEU A 185 -10.24 -9.80 -5.09
C LEU A 185 -10.06 -9.22 -3.69
N ALA A 186 -9.82 -7.90 -3.57
CA ALA A 186 -9.72 -7.22 -2.29
C ALA A 186 -11.06 -7.20 -1.55
N ALA A 187 -12.18 -7.03 -2.26
CA ALA A 187 -13.52 -7.13 -1.69
C ALA A 187 -13.81 -8.56 -1.22
N PHE A 188 -13.40 -9.57 -2.00
CA PHE A 188 -13.52 -10.97 -1.63
C PHE A 188 -12.72 -11.31 -0.37
N SER A 189 -11.46 -10.85 -0.26
CA SER A 189 -10.65 -11.07 0.94
C SER A 189 -11.21 -10.35 2.18
N GLY A 190 -11.77 -9.15 2.00
CA GLY A 190 -12.48 -8.44 3.06
C GLY A 190 -13.72 -9.21 3.54
N LEU A 191 -14.53 -9.72 2.61
CA LEU A 191 -15.72 -10.53 2.92
C LEU A 191 -15.35 -11.85 3.61
N LEU A 192 -14.28 -12.51 3.15
CA LEU A 192 -13.76 -13.73 3.76
C LEU A 192 -13.36 -13.47 5.21
N THR A 193 -12.61 -12.39 5.46
CA THR A 193 -12.17 -12.01 6.81
C THR A 193 -13.36 -11.69 7.72
N PHE A 194 -14.37 -10.98 7.21
CA PHE A 194 -15.61 -10.69 7.93
C PHE A 194 -16.42 -11.97 8.27
N SER A 195 -16.50 -12.90 7.32
CA SER A 195 -17.25 -14.15 7.51
C SER A 195 -16.59 -15.07 8.54
N LEU A 196 -15.26 -15.12 8.57
CA LEU A 196 -14.48 -16.00 9.44
C LEU A 196 -14.35 -15.49 10.88
N SER A 197 -14.46 -14.18 11.10
CA SER A 197 -14.29 -13.53 12.41
C SER A 197 -15.53 -13.64 13.32
N GLY A 198 -16.67 -14.14 12.81
CA GLY A 198 -17.85 -14.43 13.65
C GLY A 198 -18.37 -13.23 14.46
N ILE A 199 -18.21 -12.01 13.92
CA ILE A 199 -18.38 -10.76 14.67
C ILE A 199 -19.85 -10.59 15.13
N PRO A 200 -20.10 -10.24 16.40
CA PRO A 200 -21.45 -9.92 16.85
C PRO A 200 -22.00 -8.67 16.15
N LEU A 201 -23.31 -8.64 15.91
CA LEU A 201 -24.04 -7.61 15.15
C LEU A 201 -23.79 -6.16 15.63
N THR A 202 -23.30 -5.99 16.85
CA THR A 202 -22.97 -4.71 17.49
C THR A 202 -21.80 -3.96 16.84
N TRP A 203 -20.87 -4.65 16.17
CA TRP A 203 -19.69 -4.05 15.54
C TRP A 203 -19.80 -3.94 14.00
N PHE A 204 -20.98 -4.19 13.45
CA PHE A 204 -21.24 -4.19 12.01
C PHE A 204 -20.83 -2.88 11.33
N SER A 205 -21.02 -1.73 11.99
CA SER A 205 -20.63 -0.42 11.44
C SER A 205 -19.13 -0.29 11.16
N CYS A 206 -18.27 -0.91 11.97
CA CYS A 206 -16.83 -0.87 11.74
C CYS A 206 -16.40 -1.86 10.65
N GLY A 207 -17.05 -3.01 10.57
CA GLY A 207 -16.85 -3.99 9.49
C GLY A 207 -17.17 -3.42 8.10
N ILE A 208 -18.24 -2.62 7.99
CA ILE A 208 -18.58 -1.93 6.73
C ILE A 208 -17.47 -0.97 6.30
N VAL A 209 -16.92 -0.18 7.22
CA VAL A 209 -15.84 0.76 6.89
C VAL A 209 -14.63 0.01 6.35
N TYR A 210 -14.27 -1.13 6.97
CA TYR A 210 -13.19 -1.98 6.49
C TYR A 210 -13.49 -2.57 5.10
N PHE A 211 -14.72 -3.07 4.89
CA PHE A 211 -15.16 -3.62 3.61
C PHE A 211 -15.11 -2.60 2.46
N VAL A 212 -15.28 -1.31 2.75
CA VAL A 212 -15.17 -0.25 1.73
C VAL A 212 -13.73 0.21 1.54
N ILE A 213 -12.98 0.42 2.63
CA ILE A 213 -11.64 1.01 2.56
C ILE A 213 -10.62 0.08 1.90
N GLN A 214 -10.77 -1.23 2.12
CA GLN A 214 -9.85 -2.23 1.58
C GLN A 214 -9.88 -2.33 0.05
N PRO A 215 -11.02 -2.57 -0.62
CA PRO A 215 -11.06 -2.61 -2.07
C PRO A 215 -10.82 -1.23 -2.71
N LEU A 216 -11.23 -0.14 -2.05
CA LEU A 216 -10.98 1.22 -2.55
C LEU A 216 -9.47 1.54 -2.56
N SER A 217 -8.76 1.24 -1.48
CA SER A 217 -7.30 1.44 -1.41
C SER A 217 -6.56 0.55 -2.41
N ALA A 218 -7.01 -0.69 -2.62
CA ALA A 218 -6.47 -1.59 -3.64
C ALA A 218 -6.66 -1.04 -5.06
N ALA A 219 -7.85 -0.55 -5.39
CA ALA A 219 -8.14 0.03 -6.70
C ALA A 219 -7.30 1.28 -6.97
N ILE A 220 -7.18 2.19 -5.99
CA ILE A 220 -6.37 3.39 -6.13
C ILE A 220 -4.89 3.03 -6.29
N ALA A 221 -4.36 2.14 -5.45
CA ALA A 221 -2.96 1.72 -5.55
C ALA A 221 -2.65 1.03 -6.89
N CYS A 222 -3.54 0.16 -7.37
CA CYS A 222 -3.41 -0.47 -8.67
C CYS A 222 -3.47 0.54 -9.82
N TYR A 223 -4.42 1.47 -9.77
CA TYR A 223 -4.56 2.51 -10.78
C TYR A 223 -3.32 3.40 -10.87
N LEU A 224 -2.78 3.82 -9.71
CA LEU A 224 -1.53 4.58 -9.67
C LEU A 224 -0.37 3.77 -10.23
N LYS A 225 -0.27 2.47 -9.89
CA LYS A 225 0.79 1.60 -10.43
C LYS A 225 0.74 1.52 -11.95
N GLU A 226 -0.45 1.28 -12.51
CA GLU A 226 -0.65 1.16 -13.96
C GLU A 226 -0.33 2.47 -14.68
N ILE A 227 -0.76 3.62 -14.13
CA ILE A 227 -0.41 4.94 -14.70
C ILE A 227 1.10 5.16 -14.67
N MET A 228 1.77 4.85 -13.56
CA MET A 228 3.22 5.02 -13.46
C MET A 228 3.96 4.18 -14.50
N GLU A 229 3.59 2.91 -14.67
CA GLU A 229 4.19 2.05 -15.70
C GLU A 229 3.94 2.57 -17.12
N GLN A 230 2.73 3.05 -17.40
CA GLN A 230 2.39 3.68 -18.69
C GLN A 230 3.19 4.95 -18.95
N THR A 231 3.27 5.86 -17.97
CA THR A 231 4.01 7.12 -18.09
C THR A 231 5.50 6.85 -18.31
N ILE A 232 6.10 5.93 -17.57
CA ILE A 232 7.52 5.54 -17.74
C ILE A 232 7.73 4.92 -19.14
N GLY A 233 6.83 4.04 -19.57
CA GLY A 233 6.90 3.41 -20.90
C GLY A 233 6.80 4.44 -22.05
N LEU A 234 5.88 5.41 -21.94
CA LEU A 234 5.73 6.48 -22.93
C LEU A 234 6.97 7.38 -22.99
N ARG A 235 7.53 7.77 -21.83
CA ARG A 235 8.75 8.57 -21.76
C ARG A 235 9.93 7.89 -22.44
N LYS A 236 10.11 6.58 -22.23
CA LYS A 236 11.17 5.78 -22.90
C LYS A 236 11.00 5.75 -24.41
N ARG A 237 9.77 5.64 -24.91
CA ARG A 237 9.47 5.65 -26.35
C ARG A 237 9.76 7.02 -26.97
N LEU A 238 9.38 8.10 -26.31
CA LEU A 238 9.67 9.47 -26.74
C LEU A 238 11.18 9.73 -26.82
N MET A 239 11.92 9.43 -25.75
CA MET A 239 13.39 9.57 -25.75
C MET A 239 14.07 8.75 -26.85
N ARG A 240 13.53 7.59 -27.20
CA ARG A 240 14.05 6.76 -28.30
C ARG A 240 13.73 7.38 -29.67
N ALA A 241 12.56 7.98 -29.84
CA ALA A 241 12.15 8.64 -31.07
C ALA A 241 13.02 9.88 -31.35
N GLU A 242 13.23 10.75 -30.36
CA GLU A 242 14.10 11.93 -30.47
C GLU A 242 15.55 11.53 -30.85
N LYS A 243 16.09 10.48 -30.21
CA LYS A 243 17.43 9.98 -30.55
C LYS A 243 17.50 9.46 -31.98
N MET A 244 16.45 8.78 -32.46
CA MET A 244 16.39 8.27 -33.83
C MET A 244 16.28 9.40 -34.86
N GLU A 245 15.55 10.47 -34.52
CA GLU A 245 15.43 11.67 -35.35
C GLU A 245 16.79 12.38 -35.52
N VAL A 246 17.53 12.58 -34.43
CA VAL A 246 18.89 13.17 -34.49
C VAL A 246 19.83 12.30 -35.32
N VAL A 247 19.79 10.97 -35.16
CA VAL A 247 20.60 10.04 -35.98
C VAL A 247 20.20 10.13 -37.45
N SER A 248 18.91 10.28 -37.76
CA SER A 248 18.42 10.45 -39.14
C SER A 248 18.94 11.75 -39.78
N HIS A 249 18.91 12.86 -39.04
CA HIS A 249 19.47 14.13 -39.50
C HIS A 249 20.98 14.06 -39.74
N LEU A 250 21.72 13.42 -38.83
CA LEU A 250 23.16 13.21 -38.99
C LEU A 250 23.47 12.32 -40.20
N ALA A 251 22.72 11.23 -40.39
CA ALA A 251 22.89 10.34 -41.54
C ALA A 251 22.65 11.06 -42.86
N ALA A 252 21.65 11.95 -42.92
CA ALA A 252 21.40 12.80 -44.09
C ALA A 252 22.57 13.76 -44.35
N SER A 253 23.06 14.48 -43.32
CA SER A 253 24.21 15.40 -43.45
C SER A 253 25.46 14.66 -43.95
N ILE A 254 25.81 13.54 -43.32
CA ILE A 254 26.98 12.73 -43.70
C ILE A 254 26.83 12.20 -45.14
N SER A 255 25.63 11.77 -45.54
CA SER A 255 25.38 11.31 -46.91
C SER A 255 25.61 12.42 -47.94
N HIS A 256 25.22 13.66 -47.62
CA HIS A 256 25.47 14.81 -48.46
C HIS A 256 26.95 15.22 -48.46
N GLU A 257 27.63 15.14 -47.32
CA GLU A 257 29.06 15.48 -47.18
C GLU A 257 29.99 14.47 -47.86
N VAL A 258 29.68 13.17 -47.85
CA VAL A 258 30.47 12.13 -48.54
C VAL A 258 30.24 12.15 -50.04
N ARG A 259 29.02 12.51 -50.49
CA ARG A 259 28.70 12.55 -51.93
C ARG A 259 29.48 13.64 -52.66
N ASN A 260 29.68 14.81 -52.06
CA ASN A 260 30.39 15.94 -52.66
C ASN A 260 31.83 15.62 -53.13
N PRO A 261 32.74 15.09 -52.29
CA PRO A 261 34.08 14.71 -52.72
C PRO A 261 34.05 13.51 -53.67
N LEU A 262 33.07 12.60 -53.55
CA LEU A 262 32.96 11.44 -54.44
C LEU A 262 32.57 11.85 -55.86
N THR A 263 31.71 12.86 -56.01
CA THR A 263 31.41 13.46 -57.32
C THR A 263 32.60 14.24 -57.89
N ALA A 264 33.34 14.97 -57.05
CA ALA A 264 34.55 15.65 -57.48
C ALA A 264 35.62 14.66 -57.97
N ALA A 265 35.90 13.62 -57.18
CA ALA A 265 36.87 12.57 -57.55
C ALA A 265 36.49 11.83 -58.83
N ARG A 266 35.20 11.55 -59.06
CA ARG A 266 34.71 10.99 -60.33
C ARG A 266 34.82 11.94 -61.52
N GLY A 267 34.75 13.25 -61.31
CA GLY A 267 34.92 14.24 -62.38
C GLY A 267 36.37 14.47 -62.80
N PHE A 268 37.34 14.00 -61.99
CA PHE A 268 38.77 14.08 -62.30
C PHE A 268 39.32 12.88 -63.09
N MET A 269 38.61 11.74 -63.13
CA MET A 269 38.95 10.60 -64.00
C MET A 269 38.28 10.75 -65.37
#